data_AF-X1L0X9-F1
#
_entry.id   AF-X1L0X9-F1
#
_cell.length_a   1.000
_cell.length_b   1.000
_cell.length_c   1.000
_cell.angle_alpha   90.00
_cell.angle_beta   90.00
_cell.angle_gamma   90.00
#
_symmetry.space_group_name_H-M   'P 1'
#
loop_
_entity.id
_entity.type
_entity.pdbx_description
1 polymer ?
#
loop_
_entity_poly.entity_id
_entity_poly.type
_entity_poly.pdbx_seq_one_letter_code
_entity_poly.pdbx_strand_id
1 'polypeptide(L)'
;RKFQAIRTGMVPYELARELVSEMRPLRLQGAINSFSSLFFLSLIALAIILYKFIKKKKPEELLILVWTVVIILMTGIIPFLGLGRFVYYLSCNISLLSGFLIVKGFEFGWRGLKIAQKIPLKSSVQPYFLAGSLLIIFNVIFFLLFPFPFNIGNPYPKNLPAIFQIPIEGAKTGPFIREDDWYDALKWLRENTPDPGIDYYALYQGPGINKETGEINSYPYPKEAYGVLASWDVGHMITYYAHRIPNSNPFQQGVGQKKRGEEEELGEAVFFLETDEQKAIQYLEELKTRYIITDYVSAHPKGIFATKVKWAQGNFEGYYLEGQEPDTTPNKYDNSMIVRLHILDGREETTERKVGDKKIEFYIKPLDHFRLVYESERTVISPSEDPGDDIKAVKIFEYVKGVRIIGQAKSGTGVTLSTEIETNQGRKFVYQKNTEAEDGHFEFIVPYSTEVFAQPYKLKIGDKEIEINISEEDVLEGRTMIFNP
;
A
#
# COMPACT_ATOMS: atom_id res chain seq x y z
N ARG A 1 -27.05 15.41 -4.68
CA ARG A 1 -26.05 15.81 -3.65
C ARG A 1 -24.67 15.85 -4.33
N LYS A 2 -23.81 16.85 -4.03
CA LYS A 2 -22.52 17.07 -4.70
C LYS A 2 -21.47 16.03 -4.24
N PHE A 3 -20.51 15.70 -5.10
CA PHE A 3 -19.32 14.89 -4.77
C PHE A 3 -18.56 15.58 -3.62
N GLN A 4 -18.34 14.91 -2.49
CA GLN A 4 -17.59 15.50 -1.39
C GLN A 4 -16.09 15.39 -1.67
N ALA A 5 -15.36 16.50 -1.55
CA ALA A 5 -13.91 16.46 -1.58
C ALA A 5 -13.43 15.85 -0.25
N ILE A 6 -12.60 14.82 -0.36
CA ILE A 6 -11.84 14.30 0.77
C ILE A 6 -10.82 15.35 1.20
N ARG A 7 -10.64 15.52 2.51
CA ARG A 7 -9.77 16.57 3.07
C ARG A 7 -8.36 16.46 2.50
N THR A 8 -7.93 17.50 1.80
CA THR A 8 -6.58 17.60 1.25
C THR A 8 -5.65 18.26 2.25
N GLY A 9 -5.00 17.46 3.09
CA GLY A 9 -3.95 17.91 4.00
C GLY A 9 -3.11 16.73 4.48
N MET A 10 -1.83 16.97 4.82
CA MET A 10 -1.08 16.00 5.62
C MET A 10 -1.82 15.86 6.95
N VAL A 11 -2.61 14.81 7.11
CA VAL A 11 -3.26 14.50 8.38
C VAL A 11 -2.13 14.35 9.40
N PRO A 12 -2.07 15.19 10.46
CA PRO A 12 -1.12 14.99 11.55
C PRO A 12 -1.54 13.73 12.29
N TYR A 13 -1.10 12.59 11.76
CA TYR A 13 -1.48 11.29 12.28
C TYR A 13 -0.46 10.85 13.33
N GLU A 14 -0.93 10.59 14.56
CA GLU A 14 -0.06 10.33 15.71
C GLU A 14 0.89 9.14 15.49
N LEU A 15 0.44 8.14 14.72
CA LEU A 15 1.23 6.94 14.40
C LEU A 15 1.92 7.03 13.03
N ALA A 16 1.97 8.20 12.38
CA ALA A 16 2.56 8.33 11.05
C ALA A 16 4.03 7.88 10.99
N ARG A 17 4.80 8.13 12.06
CA ARG A 17 6.19 7.65 12.19
C ARG A 17 6.30 6.12 12.28
N GLU A 18 5.24 5.45 12.70
CA GLU A 18 5.19 3.99 12.76
C GLU A 18 4.77 3.40 11.41
N LEU A 19 3.70 3.95 10.81
CA LEU A 19 3.06 3.37 9.63
C LEU A 19 3.69 3.80 8.31
N VAL A 20 4.27 5.01 8.25
CA VAL A 20 4.91 5.54 7.05
C VAL A 20 6.41 5.28 7.13
N SER A 21 6.90 4.33 6.34
CA SER A 21 8.31 3.90 6.35
C SER A 21 9.27 5.09 6.26
N GLU A 22 9.00 6.05 5.36
CA GLU A 22 9.80 7.25 5.15
C GLU A 22 9.83 8.23 6.32
N MET A 23 8.84 8.19 7.20
CA MET A 23 8.79 9.05 8.38
C MET A 23 9.59 8.47 9.55
N ARG A 24 10.06 7.22 9.44
CA ARG A 24 10.91 6.61 10.46
C ARG A 24 12.28 7.33 10.47
N PRO A 25 12.83 7.66 11.65
CA PRO A 25 14.14 8.28 11.75
C PRO A 25 15.26 7.39 11.18
N LEU A 26 16.31 7.99 10.60
CA LEU A 26 17.49 7.26 10.13
C LEU A 26 18.19 6.54 11.29
N ARG A 27 18.17 5.20 11.26
CA ARG A 27 18.96 4.36 12.17
C ARG A 27 20.39 4.22 11.67
N LEU A 28 21.33 3.90 12.57
CA LEU A 28 22.74 3.67 12.22
C LEU A 28 22.89 2.65 11.09
N GLN A 29 22.17 1.53 11.14
CA GLN A 29 22.20 0.53 10.07
C GLN A 29 21.71 1.10 8.73
N GLY A 30 20.69 1.96 8.74
CA GLY A 30 20.22 2.64 7.53
C GLY A 30 21.26 3.57 6.94
N ALA A 31 22.00 4.29 7.79
CA ALA A 31 23.11 5.15 7.35
C ALA A 31 24.24 4.32 6.73
N ILE A 32 24.60 3.20 7.35
CA ILE A 32 25.62 2.27 6.82
C ILE A 32 25.16 1.65 5.50
N ASN A 33 23.89 1.25 5.38
CA ASN A 33 23.36 0.69 4.14
C ASN A 33 23.38 1.74 3.00
N SER A 34 23.09 3.00 3.33
CA SER A 34 23.03 4.08 2.33
C SER A 34 24.41 4.56 1.89
N PHE A 35 25.39 4.63 2.81
CA PHE A 35 26.65 5.33 2.59
C PHE A 35 27.90 4.46 2.79
N SER A 36 27.74 3.20 3.24
CA SER A 36 28.83 2.28 3.54
C SER A 36 29.88 2.91 4.47
N SER A 37 31.17 2.64 4.24
CA SER A 37 32.32 3.19 4.94
C SER A 37 32.41 4.72 4.87
N LEU A 38 31.85 5.37 3.83
CA LEU A 38 31.88 6.83 3.67
C LEU A 38 31.15 7.54 4.81
N PHE A 39 30.16 6.89 5.43
CA PHE A 39 29.54 7.43 6.64
C PHE A 39 30.59 7.71 7.72
N PHE A 40 31.44 6.72 8.05
CA PHE A 40 32.45 6.88 9.09
C PHE A 40 33.56 7.86 8.69
N LEU A 41 33.99 7.83 7.42
CA LEU A 41 34.95 8.80 6.89
C LEU A 41 34.43 10.23 7.03
N SER A 42 33.14 10.45 6.77
CA SER A 42 32.52 11.76 6.90
C SER A 42 32.52 12.28 8.36
N LEU A 43 32.34 11.40 9.35
CA LEU A 43 32.39 11.79 10.78
C LEU A 43 33.80 12.22 11.20
N ILE A 44 34.83 11.49 10.75
CA ILE A 44 36.22 11.85 11.00
C ILE A 44 36.56 13.20 10.33
N ALA A 45 36.14 13.37 9.08
CA ALA A 45 36.29 14.62 8.35
C ALA A 45 35.63 15.79 9.08
N LEU A 46 34.40 15.59 9.58
CA LEU A 46 33.65 16.59 10.31
C LEU A 46 34.37 17.02 11.59
N ALA A 47 34.94 16.07 12.34
CA ALA A 47 35.76 16.36 13.52
C ALA A 47 37.03 17.17 13.17
N ILE A 48 37.70 16.86 12.06
CA ILE A 48 38.86 17.61 11.58
C ILE A 48 38.47 19.03 11.18
N ILE A 49 37.36 19.20 10.45
CA ILE A 49 36.86 20.53 10.06
C ILE A 49 36.47 21.34 11.29
N LEU A 50 35.82 20.72 12.29
CA LEU A 50 35.51 21.36 13.56
C LEU A 50 36.78 21.84 14.27
N TYR A 51 37.80 21.00 14.36
CA TYR A 51 39.08 21.38 14.93
C TYR A 51 39.74 22.54 14.17
N LYS A 52 39.75 22.47 12.83
CA LYS A 52 40.29 23.56 11.99
C LYS A 52 39.53 24.86 12.20
N PHE A 53 38.20 24.80 12.32
CA PHE A 53 37.37 25.97 12.59
C PHE A 53 37.67 26.57 13.97
N ILE A 54 37.78 25.75 15.02
CA ILE A 54 38.15 26.22 16.37
C ILE A 54 39.52 26.94 16.34
N LYS A 55 40.45 26.47 15.51
CA LYS A 55 41.80 27.07 15.40
C LYS A 55 41.88 28.28 14.49
N LYS A 56 41.17 28.29 13.36
CA LYS A 56 41.35 29.27 12.27
C LYS A 56 40.15 30.19 12.05
N LYS A 57 38.98 29.82 12.56
CA LYS A 57 37.70 30.56 12.45
C LYS A 57 37.34 30.94 11.01
N LYS A 58 37.62 30.04 10.07
CA LYS A 58 37.35 30.26 8.65
C LYS A 58 35.85 30.14 8.33
N PRO A 59 35.24 31.09 7.62
CA PRO A 59 33.81 31.04 7.28
C PRO A 59 33.41 29.78 6.49
N GLU A 60 34.26 29.30 5.59
CA GLU A 60 33.99 28.12 4.77
C GLU A 60 33.89 26.83 5.62
N GLU A 61 34.64 26.74 6.71
CA GLU A 61 34.59 25.60 7.65
C GLU A 61 33.31 25.66 8.49
N LEU A 62 32.90 26.85 8.91
CA LEU A 62 31.64 27.07 9.62
C LEU A 62 30.43 26.68 8.77
N LEU A 63 30.42 27.07 7.48
CA LEU A 63 29.34 26.72 6.56
C LEU A 63 29.15 25.22 6.45
N ILE A 64 30.23 24.46 6.20
CA ILE A 64 30.16 22.99 6.09
C ILE A 64 29.69 22.37 7.40
N LEU A 65 30.15 22.85 8.56
CA LEU A 65 29.71 22.35 9.86
C LEU A 65 28.21 22.59 10.07
N VAL A 66 27.74 23.84 9.93
CA VAL A 66 26.34 24.21 10.17
C VAL A 66 25.42 23.48 9.19
N TRP A 67 25.75 23.50 7.89
CA TRP A 67 24.96 22.80 6.88
C TRP A 67 24.87 21.30 7.16
N THR A 68 26.00 20.65 7.47
CA THR A 68 26.00 19.21 7.79
C THR A 68 25.19 18.90 9.04
N VAL A 69 25.33 19.70 10.10
CA VAL A 69 24.57 19.50 11.34
C VAL A 69 23.07 19.65 11.08
N VAL A 70 22.64 20.67 10.33
CA VAL A 70 21.22 20.86 9.97
C VAL A 70 20.68 19.65 9.21
N ILE A 71 21.41 19.15 8.21
CA ILE A 71 20.97 17.97 7.45
C ILE A 71 20.92 16.72 8.35
N ILE A 72 21.93 16.48 9.20
CA ILE A 72 21.92 15.36 10.17
C ILE A 72 20.68 15.44 11.07
N LEU A 73 20.34 16.63 11.58
CA LEU A 73 19.15 16.86 12.39
C LEU A 73 17.85 16.60 11.60
N MET A 74 17.82 16.91 10.31
CA MET A 74 16.67 16.59 9.46
C MET A 74 16.51 15.08 9.20
N THR A 75 17.59 14.30 9.17
CA THR A 75 17.51 12.86 8.82
C THR A 75 16.99 11.94 9.91
N GLY A 76 16.83 12.40 11.16
CA GLY A 76 16.35 11.50 12.22
C GLY A 76 17.45 10.77 12.99
N ILE A 77 18.74 11.09 12.81
CA ILE A 77 19.82 10.48 13.61
C ILE A 77 19.59 10.72 15.11
N ILE A 78 19.01 11.87 15.46
CA ILE A 78 18.43 12.10 16.79
C ILE A 78 16.96 11.65 16.71
N PRO A 79 16.54 10.55 17.35
CA PRO A 79 15.25 9.89 17.07
C PRO A 79 13.99 10.76 17.21
N PHE A 80 14.06 11.84 17.99
CA PHE A 80 12.95 12.78 18.15
C PHE A 80 12.94 13.91 17.09
N LEU A 81 14.07 14.17 16.41
CA LEU A 81 14.25 15.22 15.40
C LEU A 81 14.54 14.61 14.03
N GLY A 82 13.62 14.75 13.07
CA GLY A 82 13.85 14.41 11.66
C GLY A 82 13.17 13.14 11.16
N LEU A 83 13.28 12.90 9.84
CA LEU A 83 12.59 11.86 9.08
C LEU A 83 13.53 11.21 8.05
N GLY A 84 13.40 9.91 7.84
CA GLY A 84 14.20 9.13 6.89
C GLY A 84 14.09 9.60 5.44
N ARG A 85 12.97 10.21 5.03
CA ARG A 85 12.84 10.80 3.69
C ARG A 85 13.89 11.84 3.36
N PHE A 86 14.52 12.48 4.34
CA PHE A 86 15.54 13.51 4.08
C PHE A 86 16.96 12.96 3.93
N VAL A 87 17.15 11.63 4.02
CA VAL A 87 18.47 10.98 3.93
C VAL A 87 19.20 11.32 2.63
N TYR A 88 18.48 11.52 1.52
CA TYR A 88 19.12 11.87 0.25
C TYR A 88 19.84 13.22 0.31
N TYR A 89 19.44 14.18 1.15
CA TYR A 89 20.19 15.44 1.32
C TYR A 89 21.56 15.20 1.97
N LEU A 90 21.65 14.21 2.87
CA LEU A 90 22.90 13.87 3.57
C LEU A 90 23.98 13.31 2.62
N SER A 91 23.58 12.79 1.46
CA SER A 91 24.50 12.27 0.44
C SER A 91 25.55 13.30 -0.01
N CYS A 92 25.15 14.57 -0.16
CA CYS A 92 26.03 15.65 -0.59
C CYS A 92 27.10 15.92 0.48
N ASN A 93 26.68 16.05 1.73
CA ASN A 93 27.59 16.29 2.86
C ASN A 93 28.57 15.14 3.04
N ILE A 94 28.09 13.89 3.03
CA ILE A 94 28.94 12.70 3.18
C ILE A 94 29.96 12.62 2.05
N SER A 95 29.55 12.90 0.81
CA SER A 95 30.46 12.86 -0.36
C SER A 95 31.56 13.90 -0.25
N LEU A 96 31.21 15.15 0.11
CA LEU A 96 32.19 16.24 0.27
C LEU A 96 33.15 16.00 1.43
N LEU A 97 32.63 15.58 2.59
CA LEU A 97 33.42 15.31 3.78
C LEU A 97 34.37 14.13 3.57
N SER A 98 33.86 13.04 3.00
CA SER A 98 34.68 11.87 2.66
C SER A 98 35.74 12.23 1.63
N GLY A 99 35.37 12.96 0.56
CA GLY A 99 36.31 13.44 -0.45
C GLY A 99 37.41 14.32 0.16
N PHE A 100 37.06 15.24 1.05
CA PHE A 100 38.02 16.04 1.80
C PHE A 100 39.02 15.18 2.59
N LEU A 101 38.52 14.19 3.35
CA LEU A 101 39.38 13.32 4.16
C LEU A 101 40.28 12.44 3.30
N ILE A 102 39.74 11.89 2.20
CA ILE A 102 40.48 11.08 1.23
C ILE A 102 41.63 11.91 0.67
N VAL A 103 41.36 13.11 0.16
CA VAL A 103 42.40 13.99 -0.42
C VAL A 103 43.44 14.36 0.63
N LYS A 104 43.03 14.73 1.85
CA LYS A 104 43.97 15.10 2.91
C LYS A 104 44.80 13.91 3.40
N GLY A 105 44.20 12.74 3.49
CA GLY A 105 44.91 11.50 3.81
C GLY A 105 45.95 11.15 2.76
N PHE A 106 45.59 11.23 1.47
CA PHE A 106 46.52 11.05 0.36
C PHE A 106 47.65 12.07 0.36
N GLU A 107 47.34 13.37 0.49
CA GLU A 107 48.36 14.42 0.58
C GLU A 107 49.33 14.18 1.74
N PHE A 108 48.82 13.78 2.91
CA PHE A 108 49.62 13.54 4.10
C PHE A 108 50.53 12.32 3.94
N GLY A 109 49.98 11.18 3.50
CA GLY A 109 50.76 9.98 3.21
C GLY A 109 51.81 10.24 2.12
N TRP A 110 51.44 10.93 1.03
CA TRP A 110 52.37 11.23 -0.06
C TRP A 110 53.53 12.14 0.39
N ARG A 111 53.27 13.12 1.26
CA ARG A 111 54.33 13.95 1.87
C ARG A 111 55.27 13.11 2.71
N GLY A 112 54.75 12.17 3.51
CA GLY A 112 55.56 11.27 4.31
C GLY A 112 56.45 10.36 3.44
N LEU A 113 55.97 9.88 2.29
CA LEU A 113 56.80 9.15 1.31
C LEU A 113 57.94 10.01 0.77
N LYS A 114 57.66 11.26 0.38
CA LYS A 114 58.70 12.20 -0.09
C LYS A 114 59.75 12.49 0.99
N ILE A 115 59.35 12.54 2.26
CA ILE A 115 60.29 12.70 3.39
C ILE A 115 61.12 11.43 3.56
N ALA A 116 60.50 10.25 3.55
CA ALA A 116 61.20 8.97 3.69
C ALA A 116 62.28 8.76 2.60
N GLN A 117 62.01 9.21 1.37
CA GLN A 117 62.98 9.16 0.25
C GLN A 117 64.21 10.05 0.48
N LYS A 118 64.08 11.13 1.26
CA LYS A 118 65.17 12.06 1.56
C LYS A 118 66.00 11.64 2.77
N ILE A 119 65.49 10.73 3.61
CA ILE A 119 66.19 10.24 4.80
C ILE A 119 67.11 9.07 4.41
N PRO A 120 68.38 9.04 4.88
CA PRO A 120 69.28 7.92 4.61
C PRO A 120 68.72 6.56 5.07
N LEU A 121 68.91 5.51 4.28
CA LEU A 121 68.42 4.14 4.55
C LEU A 121 68.88 3.56 5.89
N LYS A 122 70.01 4.01 6.45
CA LYS A 122 70.53 3.56 7.76
C LYS A 122 69.87 4.27 8.95
N SER A 123 68.98 5.24 8.72
CA SER A 123 68.32 5.99 9.79
C SER A 123 67.25 5.14 10.47
N SER A 124 67.22 5.15 11.81
CA SER A 124 66.22 4.43 12.60
C SER A 124 64.79 4.93 12.38
N VAL A 125 64.59 6.17 11.93
CA VAL A 125 63.26 6.78 11.74
C VAL A 125 62.67 6.55 10.34
N GLN A 126 63.50 6.24 9.34
CA GLN A 126 63.09 6.10 7.94
C GLN A 126 62.02 5.01 7.72
N PRO A 127 62.10 3.81 8.34
CA PRO A 127 61.08 2.78 8.19
C PRO A 127 59.70 3.22 8.67
N TYR A 128 59.63 4.03 9.74
CA TYR A 128 58.37 4.50 10.31
C TYR A 128 57.68 5.51 9.39
N PHE A 129 58.43 6.44 8.77
CA PHE A 129 57.86 7.36 7.78
C PHE A 129 57.37 6.61 6.54
N LEU A 130 58.12 5.63 6.05
CA LEU A 130 57.71 4.83 4.90
C LEU A 130 56.46 4.00 5.20
N ALA A 131 56.50 3.17 6.26
CA ALA A 131 55.41 2.29 6.63
C ALA A 131 54.14 3.06 7.00
N GLY A 132 54.26 4.13 7.80
CA GLY A 132 53.13 4.97 8.18
C GLY A 132 52.47 5.64 6.98
N SER A 133 53.26 6.13 6.03
CA SER A 133 52.74 6.76 4.80
C SER A 133 52.00 5.77 3.91
N LEU A 134 52.58 4.58 3.70
CA LEU A 134 51.95 3.51 2.94
C LEU A 134 50.66 3.04 3.62
N LEU A 135 50.66 2.91 4.95
CA LEU A 135 49.50 2.51 5.72
C LEU A 135 48.36 3.54 5.61
N ILE A 136 48.67 4.84 5.62
CA ILE A 136 47.66 5.89 5.44
C ILE A 136 47.05 5.82 4.04
N ILE A 137 47.87 5.73 2.99
CA ILE A 137 47.40 5.60 1.61
C ILE A 137 46.56 4.33 1.45
N PHE A 138 47.04 3.21 1.99
CA PHE A 138 46.31 1.94 1.99
C PHE A 138 44.96 2.07 2.68
N ASN A 139 44.89 2.66 3.88
CA ASN A 139 43.62 2.83 4.60
C ASN A 139 42.62 3.69 3.82
N VAL A 140 43.08 4.76 3.16
CA VAL A 140 42.21 5.60 2.34
C VAL A 140 41.60 4.79 1.17
N ILE A 141 42.43 4.02 0.46
CA ILE A 141 41.96 3.16 -0.65
C ILE A 141 41.06 2.04 -0.12
N PHE A 142 41.46 1.42 0.99
CA PHE A 142 40.75 0.34 1.65
C PHE A 142 39.34 0.78 2.03
N PHE A 143 39.18 1.87 2.78
CA PHE A 143 37.84 2.31 3.18
C PHE A 143 37.02 2.79 1.99
N LEU A 144 37.62 3.34 0.94
CA LEU A 144 36.88 3.69 -0.28
C LEU A 144 36.30 2.46 -1.01
N LEU A 145 37.05 1.36 -1.01
CA LEU A 145 36.71 0.15 -1.78
C LEU A 145 36.12 -0.98 -0.93
N PHE A 146 36.19 -0.91 0.40
CA PHE A 146 35.78 -1.97 1.30
C PHE A 146 34.30 -2.36 1.07
N PRO A 147 34.00 -3.64 0.82
CA PRO A 147 34.84 -4.81 1.13
C PRO A 147 35.73 -5.33 0.00
N PHE A 148 35.78 -4.66 -1.16
CA PHE A 148 36.66 -5.01 -2.27
C PHE A 148 38.14 -4.66 -1.97
N PRO A 149 39.13 -5.53 -2.28
CA PRO A 149 39.02 -6.82 -2.98
C PRO A 149 38.88 -8.05 -2.07
N PHE A 150 38.76 -7.88 -0.75
CA PHE A 150 38.76 -9.01 0.20
C PHE A 150 37.53 -9.91 0.11
N ASN A 151 36.47 -9.45 -0.54
CA ASN A 151 35.26 -10.20 -0.85
C ASN A 151 35.21 -10.72 -2.30
N ILE A 152 36.36 -10.89 -2.98
CA ILE A 152 36.43 -11.35 -4.37
C ILE A 152 35.79 -12.73 -4.63
N GLY A 153 35.62 -13.55 -3.59
CA GLY A 153 34.90 -14.82 -3.67
C GLY A 153 33.40 -14.68 -3.93
N ASN A 154 32.83 -13.47 -3.76
CA ASN A 154 31.44 -13.20 -4.12
C ASN A 154 31.30 -12.82 -5.61
N PRO A 155 30.23 -13.23 -6.29
CA PRO A 155 30.00 -12.83 -7.67
C PRO A 155 29.73 -11.32 -7.77
N TYR A 156 30.09 -10.71 -8.89
CA TYR A 156 29.70 -9.34 -9.19
C TYR A 156 28.15 -9.22 -9.31
N PRO A 157 27.50 -8.19 -8.74
CA PRO A 157 28.07 -7.04 -8.02
C PRO A 157 28.18 -7.23 -6.49
N LYS A 158 27.86 -8.41 -5.94
CA LYS A 158 27.93 -8.68 -4.47
C LYS A 158 29.33 -8.52 -3.88
N ASN A 159 30.37 -8.52 -4.71
CA ASN A 159 31.74 -8.19 -4.32
C ASN A 159 32.04 -6.67 -4.25
N LEU A 160 31.09 -5.79 -4.56
CA LEU A 160 31.28 -4.34 -4.43
C LEU A 160 30.74 -3.81 -3.09
N PRO A 161 31.13 -2.60 -2.65
CA PRO A 161 30.44 -1.87 -1.59
C PRO A 161 28.94 -1.70 -1.88
N ALA A 162 28.10 -1.75 -0.84
CA ALA A 162 26.64 -1.65 -0.94
C ALA A 162 26.16 -0.39 -1.71
N ILE A 163 26.88 0.72 -1.56
CA ILE A 163 26.61 1.99 -2.26
C ILE A 163 26.69 1.86 -3.80
N PHE A 164 27.41 0.86 -4.32
CA PHE A 164 27.45 0.56 -5.75
C PHE A 164 26.46 -0.54 -6.15
N GLN A 165 26.15 -1.47 -5.25
CA GLN A 165 25.25 -2.59 -5.55
C GLN A 165 23.84 -2.10 -5.92
N ILE A 166 23.25 -1.21 -5.11
CA ILE A 166 21.87 -0.74 -5.31
C ILE A 166 21.71 0.02 -6.63
N PRO A 167 22.58 1.00 -6.97
CA PRO A 167 22.48 1.68 -8.27
C PRO A 167 22.71 0.76 -9.47
N ILE A 168 23.62 -0.23 -9.36
CA ILE A 168 23.86 -1.22 -10.43
C ILE A 168 22.62 -2.08 -10.64
N GLU A 169 21.98 -2.52 -9.57
CA GLU A 169 20.74 -3.28 -9.64
C GLU A 169 19.63 -2.45 -10.28
N GLY A 170 19.40 -1.22 -9.80
CA GLY A 170 18.42 -0.30 -10.40
C GLY A 170 18.69 0.01 -11.87
N ALA A 171 19.95 0.14 -12.28
CA ALA A 171 20.32 0.33 -13.69
C ALA A 171 20.02 -0.90 -14.57
N LYS A 172 20.08 -2.11 -13.99
CA LYS A 172 19.78 -3.37 -14.70
C LYS A 172 18.29 -3.65 -14.76
N THR A 173 17.58 -3.45 -13.66
CA THR A 173 16.14 -3.75 -13.56
C THR A 173 15.27 -2.64 -14.12
N GLY A 174 15.82 -1.43 -14.30
CA GLY A 174 15.04 -0.26 -14.67
C GLY A 174 14.34 0.37 -13.46
N PRO A 175 13.45 1.35 -13.70
CA PRO A 175 12.69 1.99 -12.63
C PRO A 175 11.84 0.96 -11.88
N PHE A 176 11.54 1.23 -10.61
CA PHE A 176 10.54 0.47 -9.88
C PHE A 176 9.19 0.61 -10.59
N ILE A 177 8.73 -0.49 -11.20
CA ILE A 177 7.40 -0.63 -11.79
C ILE A 177 6.53 -1.50 -10.87
N ARG A 178 5.20 -1.35 -11.01
CA ARG A 178 4.25 -2.23 -10.33
C ARG A 178 4.18 -3.59 -11.04
N GLU A 179 3.52 -4.59 -10.46
CA GLU A 179 3.25 -5.86 -11.12
C GLU A 179 2.32 -5.66 -12.35
N ASP A 180 2.53 -6.45 -13.41
CA ASP A 180 1.76 -6.36 -14.67
C ASP A 180 0.24 -6.46 -14.45
N ASP A 181 -0.19 -7.25 -13.46
CA ASP A 181 -1.59 -7.41 -13.06
C ASP A 181 -2.29 -6.06 -12.80
N TRP A 182 -1.57 -5.08 -12.22
CA TRP A 182 -2.11 -3.75 -11.97
C TRP A 182 -2.27 -2.94 -13.25
N TYR A 183 -1.31 -3.02 -14.18
CA TYR A 183 -1.40 -2.31 -15.46
C TYR A 183 -2.55 -2.86 -16.31
N ASP A 184 -2.72 -4.18 -16.35
CA ASP A 184 -3.82 -4.82 -17.06
C ASP A 184 -5.18 -4.49 -16.43
N ALA A 185 -5.28 -4.51 -15.10
CA ALA A 185 -6.50 -4.10 -14.38
C ALA A 185 -6.88 -2.65 -14.69
N LEU A 186 -5.92 -1.72 -14.68
CA LEU A 186 -6.17 -0.30 -14.94
C LEU A 186 -6.48 -0.03 -16.41
N LYS A 187 -5.87 -0.79 -17.33
CA LYS A 187 -6.23 -0.77 -18.75
C LYS A 187 -7.65 -1.25 -18.95
N TRP A 188 -8.03 -2.39 -18.36
CA TRP A 188 -9.40 -2.89 -18.41
C TRP A 188 -10.37 -1.86 -17.85
N LEU A 189 -10.06 -1.24 -16.71
CA LEU A 189 -10.89 -0.22 -16.09
C LEU A 189 -11.12 0.98 -17.03
N ARG A 190 -10.09 1.42 -17.76
CA ARG A 190 -10.21 2.50 -18.74
C ARG A 190 -11.15 2.15 -19.89
N GLU A 191 -11.01 0.95 -20.43
CA GLU A 191 -11.64 0.51 -21.68
C GLU A 191 -13.07 -0.01 -21.47
N ASN A 192 -13.41 -0.49 -20.27
CA ASN A 192 -14.65 -1.22 -19.99
C ASN A 192 -15.57 -0.56 -18.95
N THR A 193 -15.23 0.64 -18.47
CA THR A 193 -16.12 1.40 -17.57
C THR A 193 -16.58 2.71 -18.19
N PRO A 194 -17.77 3.25 -17.83
CA PRO A 194 -18.26 4.50 -18.39
C PRO A 194 -17.28 5.67 -18.20
N ASP A 195 -17.26 6.62 -19.13
CA ASP A 195 -16.47 7.83 -18.93
C ASP A 195 -17.05 8.67 -17.76
N PRO A 196 -16.23 9.17 -16.81
CA PRO A 196 -16.72 9.96 -15.68
C PRO A 196 -17.14 11.39 -16.06
N GLY A 197 -17.08 11.77 -17.34
CA GLY A 197 -17.49 13.08 -17.86
C GLY A 197 -16.46 14.18 -17.65
N ILE A 198 -15.21 13.82 -17.35
CA ILE A 198 -14.14 14.75 -16.99
C ILE A 198 -12.99 14.62 -17.98
N ASP A 199 -12.66 15.72 -18.66
CA ASP A 199 -11.57 15.75 -19.63
C ASP A 199 -10.20 15.73 -18.94
N TYR A 200 -9.50 14.59 -19.04
CA TYR A 200 -8.19 14.40 -18.44
C TYR A 200 -7.16 15.51 -18.74
N TYR A 201 -7.24 16.18 -19.89
CA TYR A 201 -6.28 17.20 -20.32
C TYR A 201 -6.75 18.65 -20.11
N ALA A 202 -7.94 18.86 -19.57
CA ALA A 202 -8.49 20.19 -19.37
C ALA A 202 -7.72 21.01 -18.31
N LEU A 203 -7.79 22.34 -18.43
CA LEU A 203 -7.27 23.27 -17.42
C LEU A 203 -8.35 23.56 -16.39
N TYR A 204 -8.11 23.11 -15.16
CA TYR A 204 -9.06 23.18 -14.07
C TYR A 204 -8.89 24.43 -13.21
N GLN A 205 -9.99 25.11 -12.90
CA GLN A 205 -10.02 26.10 -11.83
C GLN A 205 -10.25 25.40 -10.50
N GLY A 206 -9.41 25.74 -9.50
CA GLY A 206 -9.60 25.24 -8.14
C GLY A 206 -10.96 25.69 -7.56
N PRO A 207 -11.62 24.88 -6.74
CA PRO A 207 -12.99 25.14 -6.27
C PRO A 207 -13.08 26.28 -5.21
N GLY A 208 -11.96 26.90 -4.87
CA GLY A 208 -11.87 27.95 -3.87
C GLY A 208 -12.02 27.41 -2.43
N ILE A 209 -11.98 28.33 -1.47
CA ILE A 209 -12.08 28.04 -0.04
C ILE A 209 -13.41 28.59 0.48
N ASN A 210 -14.10 27.78 1.28
CA ASN A 210 -15.26 28.22 2.05
C ASN A 210 -14.80 29.22 3.12
N LYS A 211 -15.35 30.44 3.08
CA LYS A 211 -14.93 31.53 3.99
C LYS A 211 -15.36 31.33 5.45
N GLU A 212 -16.37 30.49 5.69
CA GLU A 212 -16.90 30.23 7.04
C GLU A 212 -16.12 29.10 7.72
N THR A 213 -15.84 28.02 7.00
CA THR A 213 -15.14 26.85 7.55
C THR A 213 -13.63 26.90 7.37
N GLY A 214 -13.13 27.70 6.41
CA GLY A 214 -11.74 27.71 5.99
C GLY A 214 -11.33 26.48 5.17
N GLU A 215 -12.27 25.60 4.81
CA GLU A 215 -12.01 24.38 4.06
C GLU A 215 -12.14 24.58 2.55
N ILE A 216 -11.46 23.75 1.76
CA ILE A 216 -11.59 23.76 0.30
C ILE A 216 -13.00 23.27 -0.09
N ASN A 217 -13.68 24.00 -0.98
CA ASN A 217 -15.00 23.57 -1.46
C ASN A 217 -14.89 22.28 -2.28
N SER A 218 -15.96 21.49 -2.28
CA SER A 218 -16.10 20.39 -3.25
C SER A 218 -15.95 20.89 -4.69
N TYR A 219 -15.16 20.16 -5.47
CA TYR A 219 -15.07 20.41 -6.91
C TYR A 219 -16.44 20.15 -7.59
N PRO A 220 -16.90 21.02 -8.50
CA PRO A 220 -18.19 20.89 -9.15
C PRO A 220 -18.15 19.84 -10.27
N TYR A 221 -18.04 18.57 -9.88
CA TYR A 221 -18.04 17.44 -10.80
C TYR A 221 -19.36 17.33 -11.59
N PRO A 222 -19.31 16.82 -12.84
CA PRO A 222 -20.51 16.51 -13.62
C PRO A 222 -21.34 15.41 -12.93
N LYS A 223 -22.59 15.24 -13.34
CA LYS A 223 -23.52 14.30 -12.66
C LYS A 223 -23.11 12.84 -12.86
N GLU A 224 -22.43 12.57 -13.96
CA GLU A 224 -21.97 11.27 -14.41
C GLU A 224 -20.67 10.85 -13.71
N ALA A 225 -20.01 11.77 -13.00
CA ALA A 225 -18.76 11.49 -12.31
C ALA A 225 -18.92 10.47 -11.17
N TYR A 226 -17.96 9.57 -11.09
CA TYR A 226 -17.88 8.56 -10.04
C TYR A 226 -16.43 8.35 -9.59
N GLY A 227 -16.28 7.93 -8.33
CA GLY A 227 -15.01 7.57 -7.72
C GLY A 227 -14.66 6.09 -7.92
N VAL A 228 -13.36 5.81 -7.86
CA VAL A 228 -12.78 4.46 -7.80
C VAL A 228 -12.05 4.32 -6.47
N LEU A 229 -12.50 3.40 -5.63
CA LEU A 229 -11.91 3.16 -4.32
C LEU A 229 -10.85 2.06 -4.43
N ALA A 230 -9.65 2.34 -3.94
CA ALA A 230 -8.54 1.40 -3.88
C ALA A 230 -7.61 1.78 -2.72
N SER A 231 -6.58 0.96 -2.48
CA SER A 231 -5.51 1.35 -1.56
C SER A 231 -4.83 2.65 -2.04
N TRP A 232 -4.49 3.54 -1.11
CA TRP A 232 -4.03 4.91 -1.44
C TRP A 232 -2.75 4.94 -2.29
N ASP A 233 -1.91 3.90 -2.22
CA ASP A 233 -0.66 3.78 -2.97
C ASP A 233 -0.84 3.70 -4.49
N VAL A 234 -2.03 3.30 -4.98
CA VAL A 234 -2.31 3.16 -6.42
C VAL A 234 -3.12 4.32 -7.02
N GLY A 235 -3.50 5.33 -6.22
CA GLY A 235 -4.36 6.43 -6.69
C GLY A 235 -3.82 7.18 -7.91
N HIS A 236 -2.50 7.48 -7.93
CA HIS A 236 -1.89 8.11 -9.11
C HIS A 236 -1.95 7.21 -10.35
N MET A 237 -1.86 5.89 -10.20
CA MET A 237 -1.97 4.95 -11.31
C MET A 237 -3.41 4.90 -11.85
N ILE A 238 -4.42 4.97 -10.97
CA ILE A 238 -5.83 5.06 -11.39
C ILE A 238 -6.07 6.32 -12.22
N THR A 239 -5.57 7.47 -11.76
CA THR A 239 -5.65 8.71 -12.53
C THR A 239 -4.90 8.58 -13.86
N TYR A 240 -3.65 8.12 -13.84
CA TYR A 240 -2.75 8.17 -15.00
C TYR A 240 -3.05 7.11 -16.07
N TYR A 241 -3.27 5.85 -15.67
CA TYR A 241 -3.49 4.75 -16.61
C TYR A 241 -4.96 4.51 -16.89
N ALA A 242 -5.81 4.56 -15.86
CA ALA A 242 -7.24 4.29 -16.03
C ALA A 242 -8.05 5.52 -16.46
N HIS A 243 -7.52 6.73 -16.30
CA HIS A 243 -8.26 7.98 -16.52
C HIS A 243 -9.58 7.98 -15.72
N ARG A 244 -9.52 7.55 -14.45
CA ARG A 244 -10.64 7.57 -13.50
C ARG A 244 -10.27 8.35 -12.23
N ILE A 245 -11.26 8.68 -11.42
CA ILE A 245 -11.12 9.53 -10.23
C ILE A 245 -10.86 8.64 -9.02
N PRO A 246 -9.64 8.57 -8.48
CA PRO A 246 -9.41 7.76 -7.29
C PRO A 246 -10.00 8.44 -6.04
N ASN A 247 -10.63 7.67 -5.16
CA ASN A 247 -11.07 8.19 -3.86
C ASN A 247 -9.86 8.43 -2.93
N SER A 248 -8.76 7.68 -3.07
CA SER A 248 -7.57 7.81 -2.23
C SER A 248 -6.31 7.96 -3.09
N ASN A 249 -5.25 8.62 -2.59
CA ASN A 249 -4.05 8.85 -3.40
C ASN A 249 -2.73 8.87 -2.61
N PRO A 250 -1.57 8.76 -3.31
CA PRO A 250 -0.24 8.77 -2.70
C PRO A 250 0.13 10.01 -1.87
N PHE A 251 -0.65 11.10 -1.92
CA PHE A 251 -0.53 12.21 -0.98
C PHE A 251 -1.15 11.91 0.39
N GLN A 252 -1.53 10.65 0.64
CA GLN A 252 -2.16 10.16 1.87
C GLN A 252 -3.53 10.79 2.14
N GLN A 253 -4.20 11.17 1.06
CA GLN A 253 -5.57 11.67 1.09
C GLN A 253 -6.53 10.51 0.85
N GLY A 254 -7.66 10.51 1.54
CA GLY A 254 -8.73 9.52 1.32
C GLY A 254 -8.44 8.17 1.94
N VAL A 255 -7.52 8.12 2.91
CA VAL A 255 -7.30 6.91 3.72
C VAL A 255 -8.45 6.71 4.71
N GLY A 256 -8.95 7.80 5.29
CA GLY A 256 -9.98 7.78 6.32
C GLY A 256 -9.44 7.37 7.69
N GLN A 257 -10.20 7.66 8.74
CA GLN A 257 -9.86 7.28 10.11
C GLN A 257 -11.11 7.15 10.99
N LYS A 258 -11.01 6.28 12.00
CA LYS A 258 -11.96 6.11 13.10
C LYS A 258 -11.34 6.65 14.39
N LYS A 259 -12.12 7.37 15.19
CA LYS A 259 -11.71 7.87 16.50
C LYS A 259 -12.65 7.31 17.56
N ARG A 260 -12.08 6.59 18.53
CA ARG A 260 -12.86 5.89 19.57
C ARG A 260 -13.94 4.94 19.02
N GLY A 261 -13.69 4.34 17.86
CA GLY A 261 -14.61 3.42 17.19
C GLY A 261 -15.65 4.07 16.28
N GLU A 262 -15.77 5.40 16.29
CA GLU A 262 -16.67 6.16 15.41
C GLU A 262 -15.91 6.68 14.18
N GLU A 263 -16.57 6.76 13.04
CA GLU A 263 -15.99 7.31 11.81
C GLU A 263 -15.81 8.83 11.93
N GLU A 264 -14.55 9.28 11.86
CA GLU A 264 -14.22 10.71 11.84
C GLU A 264 -13.99 11.21 10.41
N GLU A 265 -13.40 10.37 9.55
CA GLU A 265 -13.17 10.67 8.15
C GLU A 265 -13.37 9.42 7.29
N LEU A 266 -14.17 9.54 6.22
CA LEU A 266 -14.36 8.48 5.25
C LEU A 266 -13.12 8.28 4.36
N GLY A 267 -12.87 7.05 3.96
CA GLY A 267 -11.77 6.71 3.08
C GLY A 267 -11.59 5.20 2.89
N GLU A 268 -10.57 4.82 2.13
CA GLU A 268 -10.35 3.44 1.74
C GLU A 268 -10.14 2.48 2.92
N ALA A 269 -9.38 2.89 3.95
CA ALA A 269 -9.12 2.04 5.10
C ALA A 269 -10.39 1.85 5.94
N VAL A 270 -11.20 2.90 6.10
CA VAL A 270 -12.48 2.83 6.81
C VAL A 270 -13.47 1.92 6.08
N PHE A 271 -13.55 2.01 4.75
CA PHE A 271 -14.40 1.13 3.94
C PHE A 271 -13.94 -0.33 4.01
N PHE A 272 -12.66 -0.59 3.72
CA PHE A 272 -12.15 -1.96 3.65
C PHE A 272 -12.21 -2.72 4.97
N LEU A 273 -12.18 -2.01 6.09
CA LEU A 273 -12.30 -2.55 7.43
C LEU A 273 -13.74 -2.59 7.96
N GLU A 274 -14.69 -2.03 7.23
CA GLU A 274 -16.10 -2.08 7.63
C GLU A 274 -16.60 -3.53 7.58
N THR A 275 -17.40 -3.91 8.57
CA THR A 275 -17.95 -5.27 8.70
C THR A 275 -19.43 -5.32 8.37
N ASP A 276 -20.12 -4.17 8.43
CA ASP A 276 -21.52 -4.03 8.04
C ASP A 276 -21.63 -3.51 6.60
N GLU A 277 -22.26 -4.30 5.72
CA GLU A 277 -22.38 -3.94 4.30
C GLU A 277 -23.22 -2.67 4.07
N GLN A 278 -24.30 -2.48 4.83
CA GLN A 278 -25.16 -1.29 4.67
C GLN A 278 -24.41 -0.03 5.05
N LYS A 279 -23.58 -0.11 6.09
CA LYS A 279 -22.70 0.99 6.49
C LYS A 279 -21.60 1.24 5.45
N ALA A 280 -21.00 0.19 4.90
CA ALA A 280 -20.02 0.29 3.82
C ALA A 280 -20.61 0.97 2.57
N ILE A 281 -21.87 0.64 2.22
CA ILE A 281 -22.61 1.26 1.12
C ILE A 281 -22.83 2.75 1.35
N GLN A 282 -23.23 3.16 2.57
CA GLN A 282 -23.39 4.58 2.91
C GLN A 282 -22.10 5.37 2.65
N TYR A 283 -20.94 4.78 2.95
CA TYR A 283 -19.66 5.42 2.65
C TYR A 283 -19.44 5.58 1.14
N LEU A 284 -19.73 4.55 0.34
CA LEU A 284 -19.59 4.61 -1.11
C LEU A 284 -20.55 5.64 -1.72
N GLU A 285 -21.78 5.74 -1.22
CA GLU A 285 -22.76 6.74 -1.67
C GLU A 285 -22.31 8.17 -1.39
N GLU A 286 -21.68 8.40 -0.23
CA GLU A 286 -21.12 9.69 0.17
C GLU A 286 -19.88 10.06 -0.66
N LEU A 287 -19.00 9.09 -0.87
CA LEU A 287 -17.80 9.21 -1.71
C LEU A 287 -18.07 9.15 -3.22
N LYS A 288 -19.32 8.90 -3.61
CA LYS A 288 -19.77 8.70 -5.00
C LYS A 288 -18.95 7.64 -5.73
N THR A 289 -18.58 6.58 -5.04
CA THR A 289 -17.79 5.48 -5.60
C THR A 289 -18.66 4.54 -6.41
N ARG A 290 -18.15 4.06 -7.54
CA ARG A 290 -18.79 3.03 -8.37
C ARG A 290 -17.96 1.76 -8.49
N TYR A 291 -16.64 1.89 -8.57
CA TYR A 291 -15.74 0.74 -8.69
C TYR A 291 -14.79 0.65 -7.51
N ILE A 292 -14.45 -0.58 -7.13
CA ILE A 292 -13.55 -0.88 -6.03
C ILE A 292 -12.46 -1.80 -6.57
N ILE A 293 -11.19 -1.44 -6.41
CA ILE A 293 -10.05 -2.28 -6.77
C ILE A 293 -9.44 -2.85 -5.48
N THR A 294 -9.27 -4.17 -5.45
CA THR A 294 -8.69 -4.90 -4.31
C THR A 294 -7.50 -5.73 -4.78
N ASP A 295 -6.54 -5.94 -3.88
CA ASP A 295 -5.38 -6.78 -4.13
C ASP A 295 -5.07 -7.69 -2.94
N TYR A 296 -4.35 -8.77 -3.21
CA TYR A 296 -4.06 -9.78 -2.21
C TYR A 296 -3.25 -9.24 -1.03
N VAL A 297 -2.28 -8.36 -1.29
CA VAL A 297 -1.40 -7.81 -0.25
C VAL A 297 -2.20 -6.90 0.69
N SER A 298 -3.18 -6.16 0.18
CA SER A 298 -4.13 -5.37 0.97
C SER A 298 -5.08 -6.21 1.81
N ALA A 299 -5.49 -7.38 1.31
CA ALA A 299 -6.39 -8.30 2.02
C ALA A 299 -5.66 -9.18 3.05
N HIS A 300 -4.38 -9.46 2.86
CA HIS A 300 -3.66 -10.43 3.69
C HIS A 300 -3.33 -9.89 5.10
N PRO A 301 -3.53 -10.65 6.20
CA PRO A 301 -3.29 -10.20 7.58
C PRO A 301 -1.87 -9.70 7.84
N LYS A 302 -0.86 -10.40 7.28
CA LYS A 302 0.57 -10.01 7.35
C LYS A 302 0.99 -8.99 6.28
N GLY A 303 0.07 -8.63 5.39
CA GLY A 303 0.29 -7.63 4.35
C GLY A 303 -0.03 -6.22 4.85
N ILE A 304 -0.68 -5.44 3.98
CA ILE A 304 -1.06 -4.05 4.27
C ILE A 304 -2.32 -3.99 5.17
N PHE A 305 -3.08 -5.08 5.32
CA PHE A 305 -4.26 -5.14 6.20
C PHE A 305 -3.98 -4.63 7.62
N ALA A 306 -2.94 -5.15 8.28
CA ALA A 306 -2.59 -4.72 9.64
C ALA A 306 -2.22 -3.23 9.71
N THR A 307 -1.61 -2.69 8.64
CA THR A 307 -1.31 -1.26 8.54
C THR A 307 -2.60 -0.44 8.40
N LYS A 308 -3.59 -0.92 7.63
CA LYS A 308 -4.92 -0.28 7.52
C LYS A 308 -5.63 -0.27 8.87
N VAL A 309 -5.64 -1.39 9.60
CA VAL A 309 -6.22 -1.46 10.95
C VAL A 309 -5.59 -0.42 11.86
N LYS A 310 -4.26 -0.41 11.91
CA LYS A 310 -3.54 0.52 12.77
C LYS A 310 -3.76 1.97 12.36
N TRP A 311 -3.86 2.27 11.06
CA TRP A 311 -4.20 3.60 10.56
C TRP A 311 -5.63 4.02 10.95
N ALA A 312 -6.60 3.14 10.75
CA ALA A 312 -7.99 3.47 10.96
C ALA A 312 -8.34 3.61 12.45
N GLN A 313 -7.83 2.77 13.35
CA GLN A 313 -8.27 2.77 14.76
C GLN A 313 -7.13 2.83 15.80
N GLY A 314 -5.86 2.82 15.38
CA GLY A 314 -4.70 2.97 16.26
C GLY A 314 -4.26 1.70 17.03
N ASN A 315 -5.13 0.70 17.14
CA ASN A 315 -4.86 -0.57 17.81
C ASN A 315 -5.44 -1.77 17.02
N PHE A 316 -5.24 -3.00 17.49
CA PHE A 316 -5.79 -4.21 16.85
C PHE A 316 -7.05 -4.76 17.52
N GLU A 317 -7.75 -3.94 18.31
CA GLU A 317 -8.92 -4.39 19.07
C GLU A 317 -10.05 -4.89 18.15
N GLY A 318 -10.46 -6.14 18.37
CA GLY A 318 -11.45 -6.85 17.56
C GLY A 318 -10.90 -7.46 16.26
N TYR A 319 -9.62 -7.27 15.93
CA TYR A 319 -8.95 -7.91 14.81
C TYR A 319 -8.01 -8.99 15.31
N TYR A 320 -8.07 -10.15 14.67
CA TYR A 320 -7.11 -11.21 14.87
C TYR A 320 -5.96 -11.05 13.89
N LEU A 321 -4.73 -11.04 14.41
CA LEU A 321 -3.54 -11.17 13.58
C LEU A 321 -2.99 -12.59 13.70
N GLU A 322 -2.62 -13.15 12.55
CA GLU A 322 -2.09 -14.50 12.42
C GLU A 322 -0.88 -14.71 13.37
N GLY A 323 -0.98 -15.70 14.28
CA GLY A 323 0.02 -16.00 15.32
C GLY A 323 -0.44 -15.77 16.76
N GLN A 324 -1.63 -15.21 16.97
CA GLN A 324 -2.33 -15.22 18.26
C GLN A 324 -3.30 -16.42 18.31
N GLU A 325 -3.92 -16.76 19.45
CA GLU A 325 -5.15 -17.56 19.40
C GLU A 325 -6.35 -16.61 19.26
N PRO A 326 -7.33 -16.90 18.39
CA PRO A 326 -8.49 -16.03 18.27
C PRO A 326 -9.40 -16.21 19.47
N ASP A 327 -9.72 -15.13 20.19
CA ASP A 327 -10.66 -15.22 21.32
C ASP A 327 -12.13 -15.23 20.86
N THR A 328 -12.43 -14.82 19.61
CA THR A 328 -13.78 -14.79 19.02
C THR A 328 -13.78 -15.11 17.50
N THR A 329 -14.86 -15.73 17.01
CA THR A 329 -15.08 -16.09 15.58
C THR A 329 -16.56 -16.00 15.19
N PRO A 330 -16.92 -15.43 14.02
CA PRO A 330 -16.05 -14.67 13.12
C PRO A 330 -15.61 -13.36 13.79
N ASN A 331 -14.38 -12.93 13.53
CA ASN A 331 -13.88 -11.66 14.04
C ASN A 331 -14.02 -10.54 12.98
N LYS A 332 -13.51 -9.33 13.28
CA LYS A 332 -13.60 -8.20 12.34
C LYS A 332 -12.81 -8.40 11.05
N TYR A 333 -11.73 -9.20 11.06
CA TYR A 333 -11.01 -9.51 9.82
C TYR A 333 -11.89 -10.36 8.90
N ASP A 334 -12.48 -11.43 9.44
CA ASP A 334 -13.32 -12.37 8.68
C ASP A 334 -14.50 -11.65 7.99
N ASN A 335 -15.14 -10.71 8.69
CA ASN A 335 -16.27 -9.95 8.17
C ASN A 335 -15.89 -8.65 7.41
N SER A 336 -14.61 -8.30 7.34
CA SER A 336 -14.20 -7.04 6.71
C SER A 336 -14.52 -7.01 5.21
N MET A 337 -14.90 -5.84 4.68
CA MET A 337 -15.19 -5.68 3.26
C MET A 337 -14.05 -6.13 2.35
N ILE A 338 -12.78 -5.89 2.71
CA ILE A 338 -11.65 -6.34 1.88
C ILE A 338 -11.54 -7.86 1.82
N VAL A 339 -11.88 -8.58 2.89
CA VAL A 339 -11.89 -10.06 2.88
C VAL A 339 -13.09 -10.57 2.10
N ARG A 340 -14.29 -10.04 2.39
CA ARG A 340 -15.53 -10.41 1.69
C ARG A 340 -15.43 -10.16 0.18
N LEU A 341 -14.79 -9.06 -0.24
CA LEU A 341 -14.52 -8.78 -1.65
C LEU A 341 -13.38 -9.64 -2.20
N HIS A 342 -12.17 -9.53 -1.65
CA HIS A 342 -10.98 -10.06 -2.32
C HIS A 342 -10.75 -11.56 -2.12
N ILE A 343 -11.01 -12.06 -0.91
CA ILE A 343 -10.76 -13.47 -0.56
C ILE A 343 -11.96 -14.33 -0.93
N LEU A 344 -13.18 -13.81 -0.74
CA LEU A 344 -14.42 -14.57 -0.92
C LEU A 344 -15.17 -14.23 -2.21
N ASP A 345 -14.67 -13.32 -3.06
CA ASP A 345 -15.34 -12.93 -4.32
C ASP A 345 -16.78 -12.39 -4.15
N GLY A 346 -17.13 -11.97 -2.94
CA GLY A 346 -18.49 -11.58 -2.56
C GLY A 346 -19.45 -12.75 -2.31
N ARG A 347 -18.98 -14.01 -2.37
CA ARG A 347 -19.80 -15.21 -2.09
C ARG A 347 -19.92 -15.45 -0.58
N GLU A 348 -20.85 -16.33 -0.19
CA GLU A 348 -20.91 -16.79 1.19
C GLU A 348 -19.77 -17.75 1.52
N GLU A 349 -19.45 -17.92 2.80
CA GLU A 349 -18.49 -18.93 3.23
C GLU A 349 -18.86 -19.48 4.59
N THR A 350 -18.87 -20.81 4.73
CA THR A 350 -18.92 -21.47 6.03
C THR A 350 -17.56 -22.07 6.33
N THR A 351 -16.86 -21.50 7.31
CA THR A 351 -15.52 -21.95 7.68
C THR A 351 -15.48 -22.42 9.13
N GLU A 352 -14.57 -23.35 9.42
CA GLU A 352 -14.25 -23.76 10.79
C GLU A 352 -12.89 -23.18 11.22
N ARG A 353 -12.79 -22.75 12.48
CA ARG A 353 -11.51 -22.38 13.11
C ARG A 353 -11.39 -23.05 14.47
N LYS A 354 -10.19 -23.52 14.80
CA LYS A 354 -9.87 -23.99 16.15
C LYS A 354 -9.51 -22.82 17.06
N VAL A 355 -10.15 -22.78 18.23
CA VAL A 355 -9.89 -21.81 19.32
C VAL A 355 -9.66 -22.63 20.59
N GLY A 356 -8.40 -22.70 21.06
CA GLY A 356 -7.96 -23.72 22.01
C GLY A 356 -8.33 -25.12 21.55
N ASP A 357 -9.03 -25.87 22.41
CA ASP A 357 -9.50 -27.24 22.13
C ASP A 357 -10.84 -27.30 21.37
N LYS A 358 -11.49 -26.15 21.11
CA LYS A 358 -12.82 -26.11 20.47
C LYS A 358 -12.70 -25.81 18.99
N LYS A 359 -13.48 -26.55 18.18
CA LYS A 359 -13.77 -26.15 16.79
C LYS A 359 -15.01 -25.27 16.79
N ILE A 360 -14.92 -24.09 16.21
CA ILE A 360 -16.04 -23.17 16.02
C ILE A 360 -16.27 -23.04 14.52
N GLU A 361 -17.48 -23.38 14.09
CA GLU A 361 -17.97 -23.15 12.74
C GLU A 361 -18.71 -21.81 12.69
N PHE A 362 -18.48 -21.03 11.64
CA PHE A 362 -19.15 -19.76 11.45
C PHE A 362 -19.41 -19.45 9.98
N TYR A 363 -20.46 -18.68 9.76
CA TYR A 363 -20.95 -18.31 8.44
C TYR A 363 -20.68 -16.84 8.15
N ILE A 364 -20.12 -16.56 6.97
CA ILE A 364 -19.91 -15.23 6.40
C ILE A 364 -20.95 -15.04 5.30
N LYS A 365 -21.75 -13.97 5.43
CA LYS A 365 -22.82 -13.66 4.48
C LYS A 365 -22.24 -13.18 3.14
N PRO A 366 -22.86 -13.57 2.01
CA PRO A 366 -22.52 -13.05 0.69
C PRO A 366 -22.80 -11.54 0.64
N LEU A 367 -22.22 -10.85 -0.35
CA LEU A 367 -22.47 -9.43 -0.61
C LEU A 367 -23.69 -9.24 -1.51
N ASP A 368 -24.53 -8.26 -1.21
CA ASP A 368 -25.79 -7.98 -1.89
C ASP A 368 -25.61 -7.02 -3.07
N HIS A 369 -24.64 -6.10 -2.94
CA HIS A 369 -24.50 -4.94 -3.82
C HIS A 369 -23.17 -4.88 -4.58
N PHE A 370 -22.37 -5.93 -4.51
CA PHE A 370 -21.03 -5.97 -5.10
C PHE A 370 -20.88 -7.14 -6.05
N ARG A 371 -20.50 -6.86 -7.30
CA ARG A 371 -20.18 -7.89 -8.29
C ARG A 371 -18.73 -7.82 -8.73
N LEU A 372 -18.08 -8.97 -8.84
CA LEU A 372 -16.75 -9.10 -9.43
C LEU A 372 -16.88 -8.92 -10.95
N VAL A 373 -16.23 -7.90 -11.49
CA VAL A 373 -16.29 -7.56 -12.94
C VAL A 373 -14.97 -7.80 -13.66
N TYR A 374 -13.87 -7.89 -12.92
CA TYR A 374 -12.56 -8.21 -13.46
C TYR A 374 -11.67 -8.87 -12.40
N GLU A 375 -10.87 -9.83 -12.84
CA GLU A 375 -9.70 -10.32 -12.11
C GLU A 375 -8.48 -10.49 -13.02
N SER A 376 -7.29 -10.35 -12.42
CA SER A 376 -6.01 -10.60 -13.08
C SER A 376 -5.78 -12.09 -13.31
N GLU A 377 -4.99 -12.44 -14.34
CA GLU A 377 -4.66 -13.82 -14.69
C GLU A 377 -3.96 -14.56 -13.54
N ARG A 378 -3.01 -13.89 -12.87
CA ARG A 378 -2.14 -14.52 -11.88
C ARG A 378 -2.89 -14.92 -10.61
N THR A 379 -2.89 -16.21 -10.31
CA THR A 379 -3.25 -16.77 -9.00
C THR A 379 -2.11 -16.56 -8.00
N VAL A 380 -2.42 -16.02 -6.82
CA VAL A 380 -1.47 -15.85 -5.70
C VAL A 380 -1.54 -17.03 -4.73
N ILE A 381 -2.75 -17.51 -4.44
CA ILE A 381 -3.00 -18.67 -3.58
C ILE A 381 -4.11 -19.53 -4.19
N SER A 382 -3.90 -20.85 -4.19
CA SER A 382 -4.94 -21.87 -4.44
C SER A 382 -5.17 -22.63 -3.13
N PRO A 383 -6.20 -22.28 -2.35
CA PRO A 383 -6.42 -22.85 -1.03
C PRO A 383 -7.00 -24.27 -1.06
N SER A 384 -7.60 -24.66 -2.20
CA SER A 384 -8.19 -25.99 -2.43
C SER A 384 -7.83 -26.50 -3.83
N GLU A 385 -8.29 -27.71 -4.16
CA GLU A 385 -8.20 -28.25 -5.52
C GLU A 385 -9.24 -27.64 -6.47
N ASP A 386 -10.27 -26.96 -5.94
CA ASP A 386 -11.29 -26.27 -6.73
C ASP A 386 -10.71 -24.93 -7.23
N PRO A 387 -10.53 -24.75 -8.55
CA PRO A 387 -10.06 -23.48 -9.10
C PRO A 387 -10.99 -22.30 -8.78
N GLY A 388 -12.25 -22.56 -8.43
CA GLY A 388 -13.19 -21.55 -7.95
C GLY A 388 -12.72 -20.84 -6.68
N ASP A 389 -11.86 -21.46 -5.88
CA ASP A 389 -11.32 -20.88 -4.65
C ASP A 389 -10.00 -20.11 -4.86
N ASP A 390 -9.50 -20.02 -6.09
CA ASP A 390 -8.26 -19.29 -6.41
C ASP A 390 -8.33 -17.80 -6.01
N ILE A 391 -7.32 -17.35 -5.27
CA ILE A 391 -7.15 -15.94 -4.90
C ILE A 391 -6.22 -15.27 -5.91
N LYS A 392 -6.81 -14.45 -6.79
CA LYS A 392 -6.10 -13.68 -7.82
C LYS A 392 -5.37 -12.46 -7.25
N ALA A 393 -4.39 -11.95 -7.98
CA ALA A 393 -3.56 -10.83 -7.53
C ALA A 393 -4.32 -9.51 -7.40
N VAL A 394 -5.13 -9.15 -8.39
CA VAL A 394 -5.92 -7.91 -8.45
C VAL A 394 -7.34 -8.23 -8.91
N LYS A 395 -8.34 -7.64 -8.25
CA LYS A 395 -9.77 -7.78 -8.56
C LYS A 395 -10.45 -6.41 -8.61
N ILE A 396 -11.39 -6.22 -9.54
CA ILE A 396 -12.23 -5.02 -9.62
C ILE A 396 -13.67 -5.44 -9.40
N PHE A 397 -14.32 -4.75 -8.47
CA PHE A 397 -15.74 -4.89 -8.18
C PHE A 397 -16.49 -3.65 -8.62
N GLU A 398 -17.73 -3.83 -9.05
CA GLU A 398 -18.69 -2.74 -9.23
C GLU A 398 -19.71 -2.76 -8.09
N TYR A 399 -19.93 -1.60 -7.50
CA TYR A 399 -21.03 -1.34 -6.59
C TYR A 399 -22.30 -1.03 -7.41
N VAL A 400 -23.33 -1.86 -7.22
CA VAL A 400 -24.63 -1.78 -7.91
C VAL A 400 -25.77 -1.73 -6.91
N LYS A 401 -26.93 -1.23 -7.35
CA LYS A 401 -28.14 -1.27 -6.51
C LYS A 401 -28.64 -2.69 -6.29
N GLY A 402 -28.47 -3.57 -7.27
CA GLY A 402 -28.89 -4.97 -7.21
C GLY A 402 -30.40 -5.13 -7.39
N VAL A 403 -30.82 -6.25 -7.98
CA VAL A 403 -32.25 -6.56 -8.14
C VAL A 403 -32.81 -7.09 -6.84
N ARG A 404 -33.97 -6.55 -6.43
CA ARG A 404 -34.71 -7.02 -5.27
C ARG A 404 -35.71 -8.09 -5.71
N ILE A 405 -35.50 -9.34 -5.30
CA ILE A 405 -36.38 -10.47 -5.59
C ILE A 405 -37.21 -10.74 -4.35
N ILE A 406 -38.52 -10.60 -4.47
CA ILE A 406 -39.48 -10.89 -3.40
C ILE A 406 -40.36 -12.04 -3.84
N GLY A 407 -40.58 -13.03 -2.98
CA GLY A 407 -41.54 -14.08 -3.27
C GLY A 407 -42.27 -14.58 -2.04
N GLN A 408 -43.21 -15.50 -2.26
CA GLN A 408 -44.03 -16.10 -1.21
C GLN A 408 -43.63 -17.54 -0.93
N ALA A 409 -43.55 -17.91 0.34
CA ALA A 409 -43.35 -19.29 0.78
C ALA A 409 -43.95 -19.46 2.18
N LYS A 410 -44.28 -20.70 2.57
CA LYS A 410 -44.79 -20.94 3.93
C LYS A 410 -43.74 -20.48 4.95
N SER A 411 -44.17 -19.78 5.99
CA SER A 411 -43.26 -19.33 7.05
C SER A 411 -42.45 -20.51 7.57
N GLY A 412 -41.14 -20.32 7.71
CA GLY A 412 -40.20 -21.36 8.11
C GLY A 412 -39.65 -22.22 6.96
N THR A 413 -40.05 -21.96 5.71
CA THR A 413 -39.49 -22.65 4.56
C THR A 413 -38.12 -22.06 4.22
N GLY A 414 -37.09 -22.92 4.15
CA GLY A 414 -35.78 -22.53 3.64
C GLY A 414 -35.86 -22.20 2.15
N VAL A 415 -35.29 -21.06 1.78
CA VAL A 415 -35.20 -20.57 0.39
C VAL A 415 -33.74 -20.33 0.05
N THR A 416 -33.31 -20.92 -1.06
CA THR A 416 -31.94 -20.77 -1.59
C THR A 416 -32.03 -20.16 -2.98
N LEU A 417 -31.21 -19.15 -3.25
CA LEU A 417 -31.02 -18.58 -4.58
C LEU A 417 -29.54 -18.72 -4.96
N SER A 418 -29.23 -19.39 -6.06
CA SER A 418 -27.85 -19.59 -6.48
C SER A 418 -27.65 -19.39 -7.98
N THR A 419 -26.43 -19.03 -8.37
CA THR A 419 -26.01 -18.98 -9.77
C THR A 419 -24.52 -19.29 -9.90
N GLU A 420 -24.10 -19.84 -11.04
CA GLU A 420 -22.69 -19.96 -11.41
C GLU A 420 -22.25 -18.66 -12.09
N ILE A 421 -21.16 -18.08 -11.58
CA ILE A 421 -20.51 -16.91 -12.15
C ILE A 421 -19.27 -17.37 -12.93
N GLU A 422 -19.09 -16.83 -14.13
CA GLU A 422 -17.88 -17.01 -14.93
C GLU A 422 -17.13 -15.67 -15.04
N THR A 423 -15.88 -15.64 -14.59
CA THR A 423 -15.03 -14.44 -14.63
C THR A 423 -14.42 -14.21 -16.01
N ASN A 424 -13.81 -13.05 -16.21
CA ASN A 424 -13.06 -12.72 -17.43
C ASN A 424 -11.83 -13.62 -17.68
N GLN A 425 -11.42 -14.44 -16.70
CA GLN A 425 -10.34 -15.42 -16.84
C GLN A 425 -10.86 -16.86 -17.02
N GLY A 426 -12.18 -17.04 -17.15
CA GLY A 426 -12.82 -18.35 -17.24
C GLY A 426 -12.90 -19.11 -15.92
N ARG A 427 -12.48 -18.51 -14.80
CA ARG A 427 -12.69 -19.08 -13.46
C ARG A 427 -14.18 -19.07 -13.13
N LYS A 428 -14.68 -20.19 -12.61
CA LYS A 428 -16.09 -20.37 -12.25
C LYS A 428 -16.23 -20.53 -10.74
N PHE A 429 -17.24 -19.90 -10.16
CA PHE A 429 -17.62 -20.10 -8.76
C PHE A 429 -19.13 -19.95 -8.59
N VAL A 430 -19.66 -20.49 -7.49
CA VAL A 430 -21.09 -20.36 -7.16
C VAL A 430 -21.29 -19.16 -6.24
N TYR A 431 -22.19 -18.26 -6.63
CA TYR A 431 -22.74 -17.24 -5.76
C TYR A 431 -24.10 -17.72 -5.25
N GLN A 432 -24.28 -17.82 -3.94
CA GLN A 432 -25.50 -18.32 -3.36
C GLN A 432 -25.98 -17.42 -2.20
N LYS A 433 -27.28 -17.47 -1.94
CA LYS A 433 -27.92 -16.80 -0.81
C LYS A 433 -28.92 -17.76 -0.20
N ASN A 434 -28.99 -17.76 1.11
CA ASN A 434 -29.92 -18.57 1.88
C ASN A 434 -30.71 -17.67 2.81
N THR A 435 -32.02 -17.86 2.86
CA THR A 435 -32.90 -17.19 3.82
C THR A 435 -34.03 -18.13 4.23
N GLU A 436 -34.75 -17.79 5.28
CA GLU A 436 -35.96 -18.47 5.70
C GLU A 436 -37.14 -17.54 5.43
N ALA A 437 -38.26 -18.09 4.96
CA ALA A 437 -39.45 -17.28 4.73
C ALA A 437 -40.05 -16.82 6.06
N GLU A 438 -40.24 -15.52 6.21
CA GLU A 438 -40.82 -14.85 7.39
C GLU A 438 -42.13 -14.18 6.98
N ASP A 439 -43.18 -14.34 7.79
CA ASP A 439 -44.53 -13.80 7.51
C ASP A 439 -45.05 -14.14 6.11
N GLY A 440 -44.70 -15.34 5.63
CA GLY A 440 -45.12 -15.85 4.33
C GLY A 440 -44.32 -15.33 3.14
N HIS A 441 -43.26 -14.55 3.36
CA HIS A 441 -42.47 -13.90 2.31
C HIS A 441 -40.98 -14.16 2.48
N PHE A 442 -40.23 -14.10 1.37
CA PHE A 442 -38.78 -14.07 1.38
C PHE A 442 -38.27 -12.94 0.46
N GLU A 443 -37.05 -12.49 0.72
CA GLU A 443 -36.41 -11.42 -0.03
C GLU A 443 -34.93 -11.73 -0.27
N PHE A 444 -34.47 -11.44 -1.49
CA PHE A 444 -33.06 -11.37 -1.84
C PHE A 444 -32.76 -10.07 -2.58
N ILE A 445 -31.56 -9.55 -2.38
CA ILE A 445 -30.94 -8.57 -3.29
C ILE A 445 -29.77 -9.26 -3.98
N VAL A 446 -29.66 -9.17 -5.30
CA VAL A 446 -28.57 -9.81 -6.04
C VAL A 446 -27.85 -8.85 -7.00
N PRO A 447 -26.51 -8.93 -7.12
CA PRO A 447 -25.74 -7.95 -7.87
C PRO A 447 -25.37 -8.39 -9.29
N TYR A 448 -25.59 -9.65 -9.69
CA TYR A 448 -25.21 -10.14 -11.01
C TYR A 448 -26.41 -10.23 -11.97
N SER A 449 -26.18 -9.87 -13.23
CA SER A 449 -27.12 -10.05 -14.33
C SER A 449 -26.84 -11.34 -15.09
N THR A 450 -27.88 -11.95 -15.64
CA THR A 450 -27.77 -13.18 -16.44
C THR A 450 -27.34 -12.92 -17.88
N GLU A 451 -27.23 -11.65 -18.28
CA GLU A 451 -26.83 -11.22 -19.63
C GLU A 451 -25.32 -11.14 -19.79
N VAL A 452 -24.58 -10.98 -18.68
CA VAL A 452 -23.14 -10.68 -18.72
C VAL A 452 -22.33 -11.68 -17.91
N PHE A 453 -22.69 -11.90 -16.64
CA PHE A 453 -21.79 -12.57 -15.67
C PHE A 453 -22.30 -13.92 -15.19
N ALA A 454 -23.62 -14.05 -15.05
CA ALA A 454 -24.26 -15.16 -14.35
C ALA A 454 -25.01 -16.10 -15.31
N GLN A 455 -25.02 -17.39 -14.97
CA GLN A 455 -26.04 -18.31 -15.50
C GLN A 455 -27.43 -17.95 -14.93
N PRO A 456 -28.54 -18.48 -15.50
CA PRO A 456 -29.86 -18.33 -14.91
C PRO A 456 -29.85 -18.70 -13.42
N TYR A 457 -30.42 -17.83 -12.59
CA TYR A 457 -30.48 -18.05 -11.16
C TYR A 457 -31.42 -19.20 -10.84
N LYS A 458 -30.98 -20.13 -9.99
CA LYS A 458 -31.79 -21.22 -9.47
C LYS A 458 -32.38 -20.81 -8.13
N LEU A 459 -33.68 -20.53 -8.13
CA LEU A 459 -34.46 -20.28 -6.92
C LEU A 459 -35.09 -21.57 -6.43
N LYS A 460 -34.63 -22.06 -5.29
CA LYS A 460 -35.13 -23.25 -4.61
C LYS A 460 -35.98 -22.87 -3.40
N ILE A 461 -37.26 -23.26 -3.41
CA ILE A 461 -38.21 -23.07 -2.31
C ILE A 461 -38.66 -24.46 -1.83
N GLY A 462 -38.09 -24.94 -0.72
CA GLY A 462 -38.26 -26.34 -0.32
C GLY A 462 -37.78 -27.31 -1.40
N ASP A 463 -38.68 -28.13 -1.96
CA ASP A 463 -38.36 -29.11 -3.01
C ASP A 463 -38.54 -28.58 -4.44
N LYS A 464 -39.11 -27.37 -4.62
CA LYS A 464 -39.31 -26.76 -5.94
C LYS A 464 -38.09 -25.93 -6.32
N GLU A 465 -37.66 -26.04 -7.57
CA GLU A 465 -36.60 -25.23 -8.17
C GLU A 465 -37.13 -24.52 -9.42
N ILE A 466 -36.80 -23.24 -9.58
CA ILE A 466 -37.26 -22.36 -10.66
C ILE A 466 -36.07 -21.55 -11.16
N GLU A 467 -35.96 -21.39 -12.48
CA GLU A 467 -34.95 -20.52 -13.09
C GLU A 467 -35.44 -19.08 -13.23
N ILE A 468 -34.58 -18.12 -12.87
CA ILE A 468 -34.83 -16.68 -12.95
C ILE A 468 -33.75 -16.05 -13.83
N ASN A 469 -34.19 -15.32 -14.85
CA ASN A 469 -33.32 -14.46 -15.65
C ASN A 469 -33.42 -13.02 -15.15
N ILE A 470 -32.28 -12.34 -15.07
CA ILE A 470 -32.17 -10.99 -14.52
C ILE A 470 -31.44 -10.11 -15.53
N SER A 471 -32.09 -9.06 -15.99
CA SER A 471 -31.48 -8.12 -16.96
C SER A 471 -30.46 -7.20 -16.28
N GLU A 472 -29.49 -6.70 -17.06
CA GLU A 472 -28.51 -5.73 -16.57
C GLU A 472 -29.16 -4.41 -16.12
N GLU A 473 -30.19 -3.96 -16.84
CA GLU A 473 -30.95 -2.75 -16.51
C GLU A 473 -31.60 -2.85 -15.13
N ASP A 474 -32.20 -4.00 -14.82
CA ASP A 474 -32.84 -4.21 -13.52
C ASP A 474 -31.85 -4.13 -12.37
N VAL A 475 -30.63 -4.69 -12.54
CA VAL A 475 -29.54 -4.64 -11.54
C VAL A 475 -29.07 -3.21 -11.28
N LEU A 476 -28.86 -2.44 -12.35
CA LEU A 476 -28.38 -1.06 -12.25
C LEU A 476 -29.44 -0.11 -11.68
N GLU A 477 -30.72 -0.30 -12.05
CA GLU A 477 -31.81 0.54 -11.57
C GLU A 477 -32.29 0.17 -10.16
N GLY A 478 -32.04 -1.07 -9.74
CA GLY A 478 -32.48 -1.61 -8.45
C GLY A 478 -33.95 -1.99 -8.46
N ARG A 479 -34.43 -2.61 -9.55
CA ARG A 479 -35.85 -2.95 -9.71
C ARG A 479 -36.26 -4.10 -8.79
N THR A 480 -37.54 -4.14 -8.47
CA THR A 480 -38.15 -5.22 -7.70
C THR A 480 -38.83 -6.22 -8.62
N MET A 481 -38.45 -7.48 -8.51
CA MET A 481 -39.12 -8.62 -9.14
C MET A 481 -39.97 -9.33 -8.09
N ILE A 482 -41.27 -9.50 -8.37
CA ILE A 482 -42.21 -10.19 -7.48
C ILE A 482 -42.52 -11.57 -8.05
N PHE A 483 -42.27 -12.61 -7.26
CA PHE A 483 -42.52 -13.99 -7.61
C PHE A 483 -43.71 -14.54 -6.82
N ASN A 484 -44.77 -14.92 -7.54
CA ASN A 484 -45.94 -15.59 -6.97
C ASN A 484 -45.91 -17.05 -7.47
N PRO A 485 -45.42 -18.01 -6.67
CA PRO A 485 -45.23 -19.41 -7.07
C PRO A 485 -46.52 -20.23 -7.23
#